data_AF-W1XJQ2-F1
#
_entry.id   AF-W1XJQ2-F1
#
_cell.length_a   1.000
_cell.length_b   1.000
_cell.length_c   1.000
_cell.angle_alpha   90.00
_cell.angle_beta   90.00
_cell.angle_gamma   90.00
#
_symmetry.space_group_name_H-M   'P 1'
#
loop_
_entity.id
_entity.type
_entity.pdbx_description
1 polymer ?
#
loop_
_entity_poly.entity_id
_entity_poly.type
_entity_poly.pdbx_seq_one_letter_code
_entity_poly.pdbx_strand_id
1 'polypeptide(L)'
;MNRIYSLKYCHLTQGLIAVSELASRVSSKTGRKLLATFIVSALSYGAAEHAYAAQMDTRNFWIRDYLDLAQNKGVFQPGAYGVKTPLKNGGE
;
A
#
# COMPACT_ATOMS: atom_id res chain seq x y z
N MET A 1 37.07 -15.59 30.04
CA MET A 1 36.94 -16.79 29.17
C MET A 1 36.30 -16.42 27.85
N ASN A 2 36.83 -16.93 26.73
CA ASN A 2 36.35 -16.64 25.39
C ASN A 2 35.08 -17.47 25.07
N ARG A 3 33.93 -16.80 24.86
CA ARG A 3 32.60 -17.46 24.76
C ARG A 3 32.43 -18.35 23.52
N ILE A 4 33.28 -18.17 22.51
CA ILE A 4 33.24 -18.90 21.23
C ILE A 4 33.52 -20.40 21.42
N TYR A 5 34.26 -20.79 22.46
CA TYR A 5 34.62 -22.18 22.75
C TYR A 5 33.77 -22.84 23.85
N SER A 6 32.69 -22.18 24.30
CA SER A 6 31.86 -22.73 25.37
C SER A 6 30.83 -23.72 24.82
N LEU A 7 30.76 -24.90 25.45
CA LEU A 7 29.72 -25.91 25.21
C LEU A 7 28.65 -25.79 26.31
N LYS A 8 27.38 -25.91 25.94
CA LYS A 8 26.26 -26.00 26.88
C LYS A 8 25.40 -27.22 26.54
N TYR A 9 24.83 -27.83 27.56
CA TYR A 9 23.87 -28.91 27.36
C TYR A 9 22.58 -28.36 26.74
N CYS A 10 22.17 -28.95 25.62
CA CYS A 10 20.94 -28.63 24.92
C CYS A 10 19.99 -29.83 25.00
N HIS A 11 18.85 -29.61 25.65
CA HIS A 11 17.81 -30.63 25.80
C HIS A 11 17.16 -31.02 24.46
N LEU A 12 17.11 -30.12 23.48
CA LEU A 12 16.51 -30.36 22.17
C LEU A 12 17.32 -31.33 21.30
N THR A 13 18.65 -31.32 21.44
CA THR A 13 19.56 -32.22 20.72
C THR A 13 20.06 -33.35 21.62
N GLN A 14 19.58 -33.44 22.86
CA GLN A 14 20.04 -34.38 23.90
C GLN A 14 21.57 -34.49 24.01
N GLY A 15 22.28 -33.37 23.90
CA GLY A 15 23.74 -33.37 23.83
C GLY A 15 24.35 -32.00 24.11
N LEU A 16 25.69 -31.96 24.20
CA LEU A 16 26.45 -30.71 24.35
C LEU A 16 26.52 -30.00 22.99
N ILE A 17 26.02 -28.77 22.92
CA ILE A 17 26.08 -27.91 21.73
C ILE A 17 27.00 -26.72 22.00
N ALA A 18 27.69 -26.25 20.97
CA ALA A 18 28.44 -25.01 21.06
C ALA A 18 27.49 -23.82 21.23
N VAL A 19 27.85 -22.88 22.12
CA VAL A 19 27.06 -21.66 22.35
C VAL A 19 26.99 -20.80 21.08
N SER A 20 28.02 -20.84 20.24
CA SER A 20 28.03 -20.22 18.91
C SER A 20 26.99 -20.83 17.96
N GLU A 21 26.84 -22.15 17.96
CA GLU A 21 25.84 -22.86 17.17
C GLU A 21 24.42 -22.61 17.68
N LEU A 22 24.23 -22.59 19.00
CA LEU A 22 22.95 -22.23 19.62
C LEU A 22 22.54 -20.79 19.25
N ALA A 23 23.47 -19.84 19.33
CA ALA A 23 23.23 -18.45 18.97
C ALA A 23 22.91 -18.27 17.47
N SER A 24 23.57 -19.02 16.59
CA SER A 24 23.31 -18.96 15.14
C SER A 24 21.91 -19.51 14.78
N ARG A 25 21.46 -20.58 15.45
CA ARG A 25 20.11 -21.15 15.28
C ARG A 25 19.01 -20.14 15.67
N VAL A 26 19.24 -19.35 16.71
CA VAL A 26 18.30 -18.30 17.14
C VAL A 26 18.28 -17.14 16.13
N SER A 27 19.45 -16.67 15.69
CA SER A 27 19.57 -15.56 14.75
C SER A 27 18.97 -15.88 13.36
N SER A 28 19.24 -17.07 12.83
CA SER A 28 18.75 -17.50 11.52
C SER A 28 17.22 -17.62 11.44
N LYS A 29 16.56 -17.95 12.55
CA LYS A 29 15.10 -18.04 12.63
C LYS A 29 14.42 -16.67 12.57
N THR A 30 15.06 -15.63 13.12
CA THR A 30 14.55 -14.25 13.07
C THR A 30 14.73 -13.63 11.69
N GLY A 31 15.89 -13.85 11.03
CA GLY A 31 16.15 -13.30 9.69
C GLY A 31 15.18 -13.78 8.61
N ARG A 32 14.77 -15.06 8.65
CA ARG A 32 13.78 -15.62 7.69
C ARG A 32 12.40 -14.98 7.84
N LYS A 33 11.98 -14.65 9.06
CA LYS A 33 10.68 -13.99 9.30
C LYS A 33 10.66 -12.58 8.73
N LEU A 34 11.74 -11.82 8.92
CA LEU A 34 11.84 -10.46 8.38
C LEU A 34 11.80 -10.46 6.84
N LEU A 35 12.55 -11.35 6.18
CA LEU A 35 12.51 -11.48 4.72
C LEU A 35 11.13 -11.82 4.18
N ALA A 36 10.42 -12.75 4.84
CA ALA A 36 9.05 -13.09 4.46
C ALA A 36 8.11 -11.87 4.56
N THR A 37 8.21 -11.09 5.65
CA THR A 37 7.41 -9.87 5.81
C THR A 37 7.72 -8.83 4.72
N PHE A 38 8.99 -8.63 4.37
CA PHE A 38 9.40 -7.70 3.30
C PHE A 38 8.89 -8.11 1.91
N ILE A 39 8.88 -9.41 1.60
CA ILE A 39 8.37 -9.90 0.33
C ILE A 39 6.86 -9.69 0.24
N VAL A 40 6.12 -10.00 1.31
CA VAL A 40 4.67 -9.83 1.36
C VAL A 40 4.28 -8.35 1.24
N SER A 41 4.98 -7.45 1.92
CA SER A 41 4.72 -6.01 1.82
C SER A 41 5.06 -5.43 0.44
N ALA A 42 6.16 -5.88 -0.20
CA ALA A 42 6.50 -5.47 -1.56
C ALA A 42 5.46 -5.93 -2.59
N LEU A 43 4.96 -7.17 -2.47
CA LEU A 43 3.91 -7.70 -3.35
C LEU A 43 2.56 -6.99 -3.13
N SER A 44 2.24 -6.60 -1.90
CA SER A 44 1.00 -5.88 -1.56
C SER A 44 0.97 -4.46 -2.14
N TYR A 45 2.12 -3.82 -2.29
CA TYR A 45 2.22 -2.48 -2.88
C TYR A 45 1.95 -2.47 -4.40
N GLY A 46 2.24 -3.58 -5.09
CA GLY A 46 1.95 -3.74 -6.52
C GLY A 46 0.48 -4.00 -6.85
N ALA A 47 -0.34 -4.34 -5.84
CA ALA A 47 -1.77 -4.60 -5.98
C ALA A 47 -2.66 -3.41 -5.58
N ALA A 48 -2.06 -2.26 -5.27
CA ALA A 48 -2.81 -1.03 -5.09
C ALA A 48 -3.36 -0.58 -6.45
N GLU A 49 -4.60 -1.00 -6.74
CA GLU A 49 -5.45 -0.43 -7.78
C GLU A 49 -5.31 1.09 -7.73
N HIS A 50 -4.83 1.68 -8.82
CA HIS A 50 -4.67 3.12 -8.94
C HIS A 50 -6.07 3.73 -8.95
N ALA A 51 -6.59 4.10 -7.79
CA ALA A 51 -7.78 4.91 -7.68
C ALA A 51 -7.46 6.30 -8.23
N TYR A 52 -7.59 6.46 -9.55
CA TYR A 52 -7.48 7.75 -10.21
C TYR A 52 -8.65 8.63 -9.78
N ALA A 53 -8.45 9.40 -8.71
CA ALA A 53 -9.41 10.41 -8.25
C ALA A 53 -9.73 11.48 -9.31
N ALA A 54 -8.98 11.51 -10.42
CA ALA A 54 -9.18 12.40 -11.56
C ALA A 54 -10.07 11.82 -12.68
N GLN A 55 -10.69 10.64 -12.50
CA GLN A 55 -11.53 10.04 -13.53
C GLN A 55 -12.87 10.78 -13.67
N MET A 56 -12.96 11.64 -14.67
CA MET A 56 -14.20 12.33 -15.07
C MET A 56 -14.94 11.51 -16.14
N ASP A 57 -16.25 11.30 -15.97
CA ASP A 57 -17.07 10.65 -17.00
C ASP A 57 -17.42 11.64 -18.11
N THR A 58 -16.80 11.45 -19.28
CA THR A 58 -16.91 12.38 -20.41
C THR A 58 -17.90 11.90 -21.48
N ARG A 59 -18.63 10.81 -21.23
CA ARG A 59 -19.57 10.24 -22.21
C ARG A 59 -20.68 11.22 -22.58
N ASN A 60 -21.33 11.79 -21.57
CA ASN A 60 -22.46 12.70 -21.76
C ASN A 60 -22.17 14.15 -21.34
N PHE A 61 -21.11 14.40 -20.58
CA PHE A 61 -20.72 15.74 -20.15
C PHE A 61 -19.43 16.21 -20.84
N TRP A 62 -19.28 17.53 -20.99
CA TRP A 62 -18.02 18.09 -21.45
C TRP A 62 -17.04 18.20 -20.29
N ILE A 63 -15.76 17.95 -20.56
CA ILE A 63 -14.68 18.14 -19.57
C ILE A 63 -14.71 19.58 -19.02
N ARG A 64 -15.08 20.54 -19.87
CA ARG A 64 -15.24 21.95 -19.50
C ARG A 64 -16.26 22.14 -18.37
N ASP A 65 -17.37 21.38 -18.37
CA ASP A 65 -18.42 21.53 -17.36
C ASP A 65 -17.88 21.18 -15.96
N TYR A 66 -17.04 20.16 -15.86
CA TYR A 66 -16.34 19.81 -14.62
C TYR A 66 -15.37 20.89 -14.16
N LEU A 67 -14.66 21.52 -15.10
CA LEU A 67 -13.72 22.60 -14.79
C LEU A 67 -14.45 23.89 -14.39
N ASP A 68 -15.54 24.22 -15.07
CA ASP A 68 -16.37 25.38 -14.75
C ASP A 68 -17.03 25.21 -13.38
N LEU A 69 -17.49 24.00 -13.04
CA LEU A 69 -17.97 23.69 -11.70
C LEU A 69 -16.88 23.87 -10.63
N ALA A 70 -15.67 23.35 -10.87
CA ALA A 70 -14.58 23.45 -9.91
C ALA A 70 -14.07 24.89 -9.72
N GLN A 71 -14.21 25.74 -10.74
CA GLN A 71 -13.72 27.12 -10.74
C GLN A 71 -14.82 28.15 -10.45
N ASN A 72 -16.06 27.71 -10.18
CA ASN A 72 -17.24 28.58 -10.06
C ASN A 72 -17.43 29.50 -11.28
N LYS A 73 -17.29 28.95 -12.48
CA LYS A 73 -17.41 29.65 -13.76
C LYS A 73 -18.64 29.17 -14.54
N GLY A 74 -18.93 29.86 -15.63
CA GLY A 74 -20.08 29.57 -16.49
C GLY A 74 -21.39 29.70 -15.72
N VAL A 75 -22.21 28.65 -15.79
CA VAL A 75 -23.51 28.56 -15.10
C VAL A 75 -23.39 28.27 -13.60
N PHE A 76 -22.21 27.86 -13.13
CA PHE A 76 -21.95 27.49 -11.73
C PHE A 76 -21.49 28.68 -10.89
N GLN A 77 -22.30 29.72 -10.84
CA GLN A 77 -22.01 30.89 -10.00
C GLN A 77 -22.27 30.58 -8.51
N PRO A 78 -21.49 31.13 -7.57
CA PRO A 78 -21.72 30.92 -6.14
C PRO A 78 -23.12 31.39 -5.73
N GLY A 79 -23.90 30.49 -5.12
CA GLY A 79 -25.27 30.77 -4.69
C GLY A 79 -26.35 30.52 -5.75
N ALA A 80 -26.00 30.02 -6.93
CA ALA A 80 -26.98 29.55 -7.92
C ALA A 80 -27.57 28.20 -7.50
N TYR A 81 -28.90 28.07 -7.57
CA TYR A 81 -29.63 26.83 -7.29
C TYR A 81 -30.40 26.38 -8.54
N GLY A 82 -30.54 25.07 -8.73
CA GLY A 82 -31.30 24.51 -9.87
C GLY A 82 -30.60 24.64 -11.23
N VAL A 83 -29.27 24.70 -11.25
CA VAL A 83 -28.48 24.78 -12.48
C VAL A 83 -28.61 23.46 -13.26
N LYS A 84 -29.10 23.55 -14.50
CA LYS A 84 -29.12 22.44 -15.46
C LYS A 84 -27.97 22.60 -16.45
N THR A 85 -27.32 21.49 -16.80
CA THR A 85 -26.24 21.48 -17.79
C THR A 85 -26.68 20.64 -18.99
N PRO A 86 -26.68 21.20 -20.20
CA PRO A 86 -27.06 20.44 -21.38
C PRO A 86 -26.09 19.29 -21.61
N LEU A 87 -26.64 18.10 -21.78
CA LEU A 87 -25.90 16.90 -22.09
C LEU A 87 -25.44 16.94 -23.56
N LYS A 88 -24.34 16.24 -23.88
CA LYS A 88 -23.82 16.10 -25.25
C LYS A 88 -24.84 15.54 -26.24
N ASN A 89 -25.79 14.76 -25.76
CA ASN A 89 -26.85 14.16 -26.57
C ASN A 89 -28.04 15.12 -26.81
N GLY A 90 -27.96 16.37 -26.35
CA GLY A 90 -29.03 17.37 -26.50
C GLY A 90 -30.16 17.26 -25.47
N GLY A 91 -30.03 16.37 -24.47
CA GLY A 91 -30.91 16.35 -23.31
C GLY A 91 -30.57 17.46 -22.30
N GLU A 92 -31.52 17.79 -21.43
CA GLU A 92 -31.35 18.69 -20.27
C GLU A 92 -31.26 17.94 -18.94
#